data_AF-A0A7W2T8R7-F1
#
_entry.id   AF-A0A7W2T8R7-F1
#
_cell.length_a   1.000
_cell.length_b   1.000
_cell.length_c   1.000
_cell.angle_alpha   90.00
_cell.angle_beta   90.00
_cell.angle_gamma   90.00
#
_symmetry.space_group_name_H-M   'P 1'
#
loop_
_entity.id
_entity.type
_entity.pdbx_description
1 polymer ?
#
loop_
_entity_poly.entity_id
_entity_poly.type
_entity_poly.pdbx_seq_one_letter_code
_entity_poly.pdbx_strand_id
1 'polypeptide(L)'
;MPLLVSMFAALYFGVTRDNTEITNDRQQEIIINQQLDVLLQQEKDNPKEIWVNKNTEIEEESTLTAASGAVIEGDVEALEEREEAVEEVDEDSMTDEELITYKAQQLFERKQNCTQDEAKETAAFTQTSYIEATKYRAKSAVEALGNTPTFAFFVCLPLFMVGYWLVASGRMKNPQQHQSFFSVVCWGGLSIGLLLSIAGTFISLHPVTKSAIEVRAGGQTIFYYGQFILCAGYIGLFVKLASKAWFIKGFSWLAPLGKMALTNYISHSIILTTIFYGYADGMFGQIARGQQMLIVVAVIFAQVVFCTLWLKFFRFGPSEWLWRSITYMKSQPLRLEQKLNTSIAS
;
A
#
# COMPACT_ATOMS: atom_id res chain seq x y z
N MET A 1 4.16 19.02 2.85
CA MET A 1 4.17 19.67 4.17
C MET A 1 4.51 18.72 5.31
N PRO A 2 3.86 17.55 5.50
CA PRO A 2 4.12 16.72 6.69
C PRO A 2 5.57 16.22 6.80
N LEU A 3 6.21 15.87 5.68
CA LEU A 3 7.60 15.40 5.66
C LEU A 3 8.64 16.45 6.11
N LEU A 4 8.46 17.72 5.76
CA LEU A 4 9.40 18.76 6.20
C LEU A 4 9.25 19.04 7.69
N VAL A 5 8.01 19.10 8.18
CA VAL A 5 7.70 19.31 9.60
C VAL A 5 8.25 18.16 10.46
N SER A 6 8.07 16.90 10.04
CA SER A 6 8.62 15.75 10.75
C SER A 6 10.15 15.70 10.75
N MET A 7 10.81 16.16 9.69
CA MET A 7 12.28 16.25 9.67
C MET A 7 12.78 17.27 10.71
N PHE A 8 12.15 18.44 10.79
CA PHE A 8 12.52 19.46 11.77
C PHE A 8 12.19 19.03 13.20
N ALA A 9 11.06 18.35 13.41
CA ALA A 9 10.72 17.76 14.72
C ALA A 9 11.76 16.71 15.14
N ALA A 10 12.14 15.78 14.25
CA ALA A 10 13.16 14.78 14.54
C ALA A 10 14.53 15.39 14.87
N LEU A 11 14.93 16.45 14.16
CA LEU A 11 16.15 17.20 14.45
C LEU A 11 16.07 17.94 15.78
N TYR A 12 14.91 18.51 16.11
CA TYR A 12 14.66 19.14 17.41
C TYR A 12 14.76 18.10 18.54
N PHE A 13 14.07 16.98 18.44
CA PHE A 13 14.14 15.85 19.38
C PHE A 13 15.58 15.41 19.66
N GLY A 14 16.36 15.20 18.59
CA GLY A 14 17.73 14.72 18.70
C GLY A 14 18.68 15.73 19.36
N VAL A 15 18.31 17.01 19.39
CA VAL A 15 19.08 18.08 20.03
C VAL A 15 18.67 18.29 21.48
N THR A 16 17.42 18.00 21.85
CA THR A 16 16.86 18.38 23.16
C THR A 16 16.79 17.26 24.18
N ARG A 17 16.85 15.98 23.79
CA ARG A 17 16.63 14.83 24.69
C ARG A 17 17.92 14.08 25.05
N ASP A 18 18.15 13.84 26.35
CA ASP A 18 19.37 13.21 26.87
C ASP A 18 19.30 11.66 26.87
N ASN A 19 20.46 10.99 26.80
CA ASN A 19 20.57 9.53 26.72
C ASN A 19 20.01 8.79 27.95
N THR A 20 19.99 9.46 29.10
CA THR A 20 19.46 8.95 30.36
C THR A 20 17.94 8.78 30.32
N GLU A 21 17.21 9.73 29.73
CA GLU A 21 15.75 9.62 29.55
C GLU A 21 15.40 8.44 28.63
N ILE A 22 16.11 8.30 27.51
CA ILE A 22 15.89 7.20 26.54
C ILE A 22 16.12 5.82 27.20
N THR A 23 17.05 5.73 28.14
CA THR A 23 17.35 4.47 28.84
C THR A 23 16.24 4.10 29.82
N ASN A 24 15.67 5.07 30.53
CA ASN A 24 14.56 4.87 31.46
C ASN A 24 13.27 4.48 30.71
N ASP A 25 12.95 5.16 29.60
CA ASP A 25 11.81 4.83 28.73
C ASP A 25 11.88 3.36 28.27
N ARG A 26 13.08 2.90 27.90
CA ARG A 26 13.30 1.51 27.47
C ARG A 26 13.11 0.50 28.60
N GLN A 27 13.50 0.84 29.83
CA GLN A 27 13.26 -0.02 30.99
C GLN A 27 11.77 -0.13 31.30
N GLN A 28 11.03 0.97 31.24
CA GLN A 28 9.57 0.95 31.35
C GLN A 28 8.92 0.07 30.26
N GLU A 29 9.36 0.17 29.00
CA GLU A 29 8.83 -0.67 27.91
C GLU A 29 9.04 -2.17 28.17
N ILE A 30 10.17 -2.57 28.79
CA ILE A 30 10.41 -3.97 29.15
C ILE A 30 9.41 -4.45 30.20
N ILE A 31 9.13 -3.64 31.23
CA ILE A 31 8.20 -3.99 32.31
C ILE A 31 6.77 -4.10 31.77
N ILE A 32 6.37 -3.16 30.89
CA ILE A 32 5.07 -3.20 30.20
C ILE A 32 4.91 -4.50 29.40
N ASN A 33 5.93 -4.90 28.64
CA ASN A 33 5.87 -6.13 27.85
C ASN A 33 5.81 -7.39 28.74
N GLN A 34 6.47 -7.40 29.90
CA GLN A 34 6.35 -8.50 30.87
C GLN A 34 4.93 -8.61 31.43
N GLN A 35 4.31 -7.50 31.80
CA GLN A 35 2.91 -7.48 32.25
C GLN A 35 1.95 -7.94 31.13
N LEU A 36 2.19 -7.51 29.90
CA LEU A 36 1.43 -7.96 28.73
C LEU A 36 1.51 -9.49 28.55
N ASP A 37 2.70 -10.09 28.71
CA ASP A 37 2.87 -11.54 28.62
C ASP A 37 2.09 -12.28 29.72
N VAL A 38 2.02 -11.71 30.93
CA VAL A 38 1.19 -12.24 32.01
C VAL A 38 -0.30 -12.19 31.65
N LEU A 39 -0.80 -11.06 31.12
CA LEU A 39 -2.20 -10.93 30.68
C LEU A 39 -2.53 -11.94 29.56
N LEU A 40 -1.65 -12.10 28.58
CA LEU A 40 -1.81 -13.08 27.50
C LEU A 40 -1.80 -14.53 28.01
N GLN A 41 -1.00 -14.83 29.05
CA GLN A 41 -0.97 -16.15 29.66
C GLN A 41 -2.23 -16.42 30.49
N GLN A 42 -2.72 -15.43 31.24
CA GLN A 42 -4.00 -15.51 31.96
C GLN A 42 -5.18 -15.79 31.03
N GLU A 43 -5.23 -15.12 29.87
CA GLU A 43 -6.25 -15.35 28.86
C GLU A 43 -6.18 -16.76 28.25
N LYS A 44 -4.98 -17.32 28.07
CA LYS A 44 -4.81 -18.71 27.61
C LYS A 44 -5.25 -19.74 28.65
N ASP A 45 -4.93 -19.49 29.92
CA ASP A 45 -5.17 -20.43 31.02
C ASP A 45 -6.63 -20.39 31.51
N ASN A 46 -7.30 -19.25 31.36
CA ASN A 46 -8.71 -19.09 31.65
C ASN A 46 -9.32 -18.08 30.66
N PRO A 47 -9.78 -18.52 29.48
CA PRO A 47 -10.39 -17.63 28.50
C PRO A 47 -11.62 -17.01 29.15
N LYS A 48 -11.50 -15.74 29.52
CA LYS A 48 -12.65 -15.00 30.01
C LYS A 48 -13.52 -14.75 28.77
N GLU A 49 -14.69 -15.38 28.71
CA GLU A 49 -15.82 -14.60 28.19
C GLU A 49 -15.90 -13.33 29.07
N ILE A 50 -16.39 -12.21 28.51
CA ILE A 50 -16.57 -10.89 29.16
C ILE A 50 -15.35 -9.94 28.92
N TRP A 51 -15.45 -8.81 28.21
CA TRP A 51 -16.46 -7.74 28.24
C TRP A 51 -16.77 -7.15 26.85
N VAL A 52 -18.01 -7.34 26.37
CA VAL A 52 -18.69 -6.26 25.64
C VAL A 52 -18.82 -5.12 26.64
N ASN A 53 -18.33 -3.94 26.27
CA ASN A 53 -18.41 -2.77 27.14
C ASN A 53 -19.86 -2.55 27.59
N LYS A 54 -20.03 -2.34 28.89
CA LYS A 54 -21.30 -2.05 29.58
C LYS A 54 -21.74 -0.62 29.27
N ASN A 55 -21.90 -0.31 27.99
CA ASN A 55 -22.55 0.89 27.45
C ASN A 55 -23.68 0.53 26.46
N THR A 56 -24.13 -0.73 26.43
CA THR A 56 -25.20 -1.19 25.53
C THR A 56 -26.26 -2.00 26.28
N GLU A 57 -26.68 -1.52 27.45
CA GLU A 57 -27.82 -2.10 28.21
C GLU A 57 -28.83 -1.04 28.68
N ILE A 58 -28.84 0.12 28.03
CA ILE A 58 -29.97 1.06 28.11
C ILE A 58 -30.28 1.49 26.68
N GLU A 59 -31.10 0.70 25.99
CA GLU A 59 -32.03 1.09 24.91
C GLU A 59 -32.48 -0.14 24.08
N GLU A 60 -32.94 -1.21 24.73
CA GLU A 60 -33.76 -2.22 24.03
C GLU A 60 -35.20 -2.33 24.57
N GLU A 61 -35.61 -1.46 25.50
CA GLU A 61 -36.96 -1.53 26.08
C GLU A 61 -37.70 -0.18 26.11
N SER A 62 -37.85 0.46 24.94
CA SER A 62 -39.01 1.28 24.55
C SER A 62 -38.70 1.97 23.22
N THR A 63 -39.18 1.53 22.06
CA THR A 63 -40.51 1.92 21.59
C THR A 63 -40.75 1.27 20.22
N LEU A 64 -41.50 0.17 20.20
CA LEU A 64 -42.25 -0.24 19.01
C LEU A 64 -43.56 0.55 19.02
N THR A 65 -43.62 1.69 18.34
CA THR A 65 -44.89 2.20 17.80
C THR A 65 -44.67 3.22 16.67
N ALA A 66 -44.97 2.74 15.46
CA ALA A 66 -45.67 3.45 14.37
C ALA A 66 -45.01 4.66 13.66
N ALA A 67 -45.11 4.55 12.32
CA ALA A 67 -45.34 5.60 11.33
C ALA A 67 -44.13 6.12 10.51
N SER A 68 -44.05 5.59 9.29
CA SER A 68 -44.04 6.33 8.02
C SER A 68 -43.79 7.85 8.08
N GLY A 69 -42.75 8.30 7.37
CA GLY A 69 -42.75 9.61 6.71
C GLY A 69 -41.46 10.41 6.88
N ALA A 70 -40.83 10.73 5.74
CA ALA A 70 -40.03 11.93 5.47
C ALA A 70 -38.88 12.31 6.43
N VAL A 71 -37.66 12.20 5.87
CA VAL A 71 -36.55 13.20 5.85
C VAL A 71 -36.57 14.27 6.95
N ILE A 72 -35.44 14.43 7.66
CA ILE A 72 -34.71 15.70 7.80
C ILE A 72 -33.27 15.43 8.26
N GLU A 73 -32.34 16.05 7.51
CA GLU A 73 -30.95 16.35 7.87
C GLU A 73 -30.84 16.82 9.33
N GLY A 74 -30.21 16.04 10.20
CA GLY A 74 -30.00 16.41 11.60
C GLY A 74 -29.25 15.37 12.43
N ASP A 75 -29.35 14.09 12.08
CA ASP A 75 -28.82 13.00 12.94
C ASP A 75 -27.44 12.46 12.52
N VAL A 76 -26.75 13.12 11.58
CA VAL A 76 -25.39 12.71 11.16
C VAL A 76 -24.30 13.46 11.95
N GLU A 77 -24.54 14.70 12.37
CA GLU A 77 -23.60 15.46 13.21
C GLU A 77 -23.54 14.89 14.65
N ALA A 78 -24.64 14.34 15.17
CA ALA A 78 -24.69 13.77 16.52
C ALA A 78 -23.99 12.39 16.67
N LEU A 79 -23.66 11.74 15.54
CA LEU A 79 -22.93 10.47 15.54
C LEU A 79 -21.43 10.65 15.28
N GLU A 80 -21.00 11.78 14.71
CA GLU A 80 -19.57 12.13 14.60
C GLU A 80 -19.00 12.67 15.93
N GLU A 81 -19.81 13.31 16.79
CA GLU A 81 -19.36 13.78 18.11
C GLU A 81 -19.19 12.68 19.18
N ARG A 82 -19.54 11.41 18.87
CA ARG A 82 -19.44 10.29 19.84
C ARG A 82 -18.30 9.31 19.60
N GLU A 83 -17.48 9.50 18.57
CA GLU A 83 -16.20 8.77 18.41
C GLU A 83 -14.99 9.51 19.04
N GLU A 84 -15.17 10.75 19.52
CA GLU A 84 -14.08 11.59 20.09
C GLU A 84 -14.12 11.80 21.61
N ALA A 85 -14.81 10.94 22.36
CA ALA A 85 -14.69 10.90 23.83
C ALA A 85 -13.85 9.69 24.28
N VAL A 86 -12.63 9.58 23.77
CA VAL A 86 -11.58 8.94 24.57
C VAL A 86 -11.28 9.96 25.66
N GLU A 87 -11.68 9.70 26.91
CA GLU A 87 -11.16 10.47 28.03
C GLU A 87 -9.63 10.52 27.86
N GLU A 88 -9.07 11.71 27.58
CA GLU A 88 -7.63 11.91 27.60
C GLU A 88 -7.18 11.61 29.02
N VAL A 89 -6.78 10.36 29.26
CA VAL A 89 -6.17 9.94 30.52
C VAL A 89 -4.89 10.74 30.63
N ASP A 90 -4.84 11.63 31.63
CA ASP A 90 -3.67 12.44 31.94
C ASP A 90 -2.53 11.52 32.41
N GLU A 91 -1.76 10.99 31.46
CA GLU A 91 -0.62 10.09 31.69
C GLU A 91 0.41 10.72 32.63
N ASP A 92 0.51 12.05 32.67
CA ASP A 92 1.46 12.78 33.51
C ASP A 92 1.04 12.83 34.99
N SER A 93 -0.23 12.50 35.29
CA SER A 93 -0.78 12.43 36.66
C SER A 93 -0.73 11.04 37.30
N MET A 94 -0.44 9.99 36.50
CA MET A 94 -0.44 8.61 36.95
C MET A 94 0.87 8.23 37.65
N THR A 95 0.80 7.35 38.65
CA THR A 95 2.03 6.76 39.19
C THR A 95 2.67 5.81 38.17
N ASP A 96 3.98 5.59 38.25
CA ASP A 96 4.71 4.69 37.33
C ASP A 96 4.06 3.29 37.24
N GLU A 97 3.57 2.74 38.35
CA GLU A 97 2.91 1.43 38.38
C GLU A 97 1.55 1.43 37.66
N GLU A 98 0.75 2.49 37.83
CA GLU A 98 -0.54 2.66 37.18
C GLU A 98 -0.36 2.89 35.67
N LEU A 99 0.63 3.68 35.27
CA LEU A 99 0.96 3.95 33.86
C LEU A 99 1.41 2.69 33.13
N ILE A 100 2.26 1.86 33.76
CA ILE A 100 2.72 0.59 33.18
C ILE A 100 1.52 -0.36 33.00
N THR A 101 0.65 -0.46 34.00
CA THR A 101 -0.54 -1.32 33.95
C THR A 101 -1.51 -0.87 32.85
N TYR A 102 -1.77 0.43 32.75
CA TYR A 102 -2.61 1.03 31.71
C TYR A 102 -2.04 0.77 30.31
N LYS A 103 -0.73 0.98 30.10
CA LYS A 103 -0.07 0.72 28.80
C LYS A 103 -0.06 -0.77 28.44
N ALA A 104 0.11 -1.66 29.43
CA ALA A 104 0.03 -3.10 29.21
C ALA A 104 -1.39 -3.53 28.78
N GLN A 105 -2.42 -2.96 29.42
CA GLN A 105 -3.82 -3.20 29.08
C GLN A 105 -4.18 -2.69 27.68
N GLN A 106 -3.77 -1.47 27.31
CA GLN A 106 -3.97 -0.96 25.95
C GLN A 106 -3.29 -1.84 24.89
N LEU A 107 -2.07 -2.30 25.14
CA LEU A 107 -1.36 -3.20 24.21
C LEU A 107 -2.05 -4.56 24.09
N PHE A 108 -2.64 -5.05 25.19
CA PHE A 108 -3.43 -6.27 25.20
C PHE A 108 -4.71 -6.12 24.36
N GLU A 109 -5.49 -5.07 24.59
CA GLU A 109 -6.69 -4.75 23.81
C GLU A 109 -6.38 -4.56 22.33
N ARG A 110 -5.29 -3.85 22.01
CA ARG A 110 -4.83 -3.66 20.64
C ARG A 110 -4.47 -4.99 19.96
N LYS A 111 -3.83 -5.92 20.69
CA LYS A 111 -3.53 -7.26 20.16
C LYS A 111 -4.82 -8.06 19.92
N GLN A 112 -5.79 -8.01 20.84
CA GLN A 112 -7.09 -8.67 20.67
C GLN A 112 -7.85 -8.12 19.46
N ASN A 113 -7.94 -6.78 19.32
CA ASN A 113 -8.57 -6.13 18.17
C ASN A 113 -7.89 -6.56 16.87
N CYS A 114 -6.55 -6.61 16.84
CA CYS A 114 -5.80 -7.08 15.67
C CYS A 114 -6.16 -8.53 15.30
N THR A 115 -6.22 -9.44 16.29
CA THR A 115 -6.64 -10.84 16.05
C THR A 115 -8.10 -10.93 15.57
N GLN A 116 -8.99 -10.11 16.12
CA GLN A 116 -10.38 -10.06 15.69
C GLN A 116 -10.52 -9.54 14.26
N ASP A 117 -9.74 -8.52 13.88
CA ASP A 117 -9.72 -7.96 12.54
C ASP A 117 -9.11 -8.92 11.52
N GLU A 118 -8.04 -9.63 11.88
CA GLU A 118 -7.50 -10.74 11.07
C GLU A 118 -8.54 -11.85 10.86
N ALA A 119 -9.32 -12.18 11.88
CA ALA A 119 -10.40 -13.16 11.78
C ALA A 119 -11.55 -12.68 10.88
N LYS A 120 -11.96 -11.41 10.98
CA LYS A 120 -12.95 -10.77 10.09
C LYS A 120 -12.46 -10.74 8.65
N GLU A 121 -11.20 -10.38 8.43
CA GLU A 121 -10.56 -10.35 7.11
C GLU A 121 -10.54 -11.76 6.49
N THR A 122 -10.07 -12.74 7.26
CA THR A 122 -10.02 -14.13 6.83
C THR A 122 -11.42 -14.64 6.50
N ALA A 123 -12.41 -14.37 7.34
CA ALA A 123 -13.80 -14.74 7.08
C ALA A 123 -14.33 -14.07 5.79
N ALA A 124 -14.12 -12.76 5.61
CA ALA A 124 -14.59 -12.03 4.43
C ALA A 124 -13.97 -12.54 3.12
N PHE A 125 -12.69 -12.94 3.13
CA PHE A 125 -12.00 -13.41 1.93
C PHE A 125 -12.07 -14.93 1.70
N THR A 126 -12.49 -15.72 2.69
CA THR A 126 -12.75 -17.17 2.55
C THR A 126 -14.22 -17.49 2.30
N GLN A 127 -15.12 -16.54 2.51
CA GLN A 127 -16.52 -16.66 2.10
C GLN A 127 -16.66 -16.89 0.58
N THR A 128 -17.68 -17.66 0.20
CA THR A 128 -17.94 -18.06 -1.19
C THR A 128 -18.53 -16.95 -2.06
N SER A 129 -18.90 -15.80 -1.46
CA SER A 129 -19.53 -14.69 -2.17
C SER A 129 -18.54 -13.58 -2.50
N TYR A 130 -18.38 -13.30 -3.80
CA TYR A 130 -17.62 -12.14 -4.29
C TYR A 130 -18.17 -10.81 -3.75
N ILE A 131 -19.49 -10.71 -3.54
CA ILE A 131 -20.14 -9.48 -3.08
C ILE A 131 -19.72 -9.16 -1.64
N GLU A 132 -19.65 -10.16 -0.77
CA GLU A 132 -19.25 -9.96 0.63
C GLU A 132 -17.77 -9.54 0.74
N ALA A 133 -16.88 -10.19 -0.01
CA ALA A 133 -15.48 -9.76 -0.12
C ALA A 133 -15.35 -8.32 -0.66
N THR A 134 -16.24 -7.90 -1.57
CA THR A 134 -16.26 -6.54 -2.12
C THR A 134 -16.78 -5.52 -1.12
N LYS A 135 -17.85 -5.84 -0.37
CA LYS A 135 -18.40 -4.98 0.69
C LYS A 135 -17.38 -4.74 1.79
N TYR A 136 -16.67 -5.78 2.23
CA TYR A 136 -15.60 -5.66 3.22
C TYR A 136 -14.54 -4.65 2.77
N ARG A 137 -14.12 -4.72 1.50
CA ARG A 137 -13.14 -3.80 0.92
C ARG A 137 -13.67 -2.40 0.66
N ALA A 138 -14.98 -2.22 0.48
CA ALA A 138 -15.57 -0.95 0.10
C ALA A 138 -15.35 0.13 1.17
N LYS A 139 -15.50 -0.21 2.46
CA LYS A 139 -15.24 0.72 3.57
C LYS A 139 -13.80 1.21 3.53
N SER A 140 -12.83 0.29 3.50
CA SER A 140 -11.41 0.63 3.42
C SER A 140 -11.05 1.40 2.14
N ALA A 141 -11.73 1.12 1.03
CA ALA A 141 -11.53 1.86 -0.23
C ALA A 141 -12.02 3.31 -0.13
N VAL A 142 -13.15 3.56 0.53
CA VAL A 142 -13.68 4.91 0.75
C VAL A 142 -12.76 5.71 1.68
N GLU A 143 -12.30 5.11 2.78
CA GLU A 143 -11.33 5.72 3.68
C GLU A 143 -10.02 6.08 2.96
N ALA A 144 -9.51 5.16 2.13
CA ALA A 144 -8.32 5.42 1.32
C ALA A 144 -8.55 6.52 0.27
N LEU A 145 -9.75 6.60 -0.31
CA LEU A 145 -10.12 7.66 -1.26
C LEU A 145 -10.13 9.04 -0.60
N GLY A 146 -10.54 9.17 0.66
CA GLY A 146 -10.50 10.43 1.41
C GLY A 146 -9.09 11.05 1.48
N ASN A 147 -8.06 10.23 1.63
CA ASN A 147 -6.65 10.67 1.66
C ASN A 147 -6.03 10.91 0.27
N THR A 148 -6.71 10.47 -0.80
CA THR A 148 -6.17 10.48 -2.16
C THR A 148 -5.92 11.89 -2.73
N PRO A 149 -6.80 12.91 -2.54
CA PRO A 149 -6.55 14.25 -3.09
C PRO A 149 -5.25 14.89 -2.60
N THR A 150 -4.96 14.79 -1.30
CA THR A 150 -3.74 15.32 -0.70
C THR A 150 -2.51 14.62 -1.28
N PHE A 151 -2.54 13.28 -1.37
CA PHE A 151 -1.45 12.51 -1.98
C PHE A 151 -1.27 12.85 -3.47
N ALA A 152 -2.35 12.90 -4.23
CA ALA A 152 -2.32 13.21 -5.65
C ALA A 152 -1.73 14.61 -5.92
N PHE A 153 -2.14 15.61 -5.15
CA PHE A 153 -1.69 16.99 -5.34
C PHE A 153 -0.24 17.20 -4.88
N PHE A 154 0.14 16.70 -3.70
CA PHE A 154 1.47 16.98 -3.14
C PHE A 154 2.56 15.99 -3.56
N VAL A 155 2.19 14.80 -4.03
CA VAL A 155 3.15 13.76 -4.43
C VAL A 155 3.06 13.47 -5.92
N CYS A 156 1.89 13.09 -6.44
CA CYS A 156 1.77 12.67 -7.84
C CYS A 156 1.97 13.81 -8.83
N LEU A 157 1.40 14.99 -8.57
CA LEU A 157 1.48 16.13 -9.49
C LEU A 157 2.93 16.62 -9.68
N PRO A 158 3.75 16.84 -8.63
CA PRO A 158 5.17 17.16 -8.81
C PRO A 158 5.94 16.08 -9.59
N LEU A 159 5.71 14.79 -9.31
CA LEU A 159 6.35 13.70 -10.04
C LEU A 159 5.95 13.68 -11.51
N PHE A 160 4.67 13.94 -11.81
CA PHE A 160 4.18 14.07 -13.18
C PHE A 160 4.81 15.26 -13.89
N MET A 161 4.96 16.40 -13.23
CA MET A 161 5.64 17.58 -13.78
C MET A 161 7.11 17.29 -14.11
N VAL A 162 7.82 16.55 -13.25
CA VAL A 162 9.20 16.11 -13.53
C VAL A 162 9.24 15.19 -14.76
N GLY A 163 8.31 14.22 -14.83
CA GLY A 163 8.18 13.33 -15.98
C GLY A 163 7.88 14.09 -17.28
N TYR A 164 6.93 15.03 -17.24
CA TYR A 164 6.61 15.90 -18.35
C TYR A 164 7.82 16.74 -18.78
N TRP A 165 8.54 17.34 -17.84
CA TRP A 165 9.75 18.11 -18.12
C TRP A 165 10.84 17.26 -18.79
N LEU A 166 11.05 16.01 -18.38
CA LEU A 166 12.01 15.10 -19.03
C LEU A 166 11.66 14.83 -20.51
N VAL A 167 10.38 14.78 -20.84
CA VAL A 167 9.89 14.59 -22.21
C VAL A 167 9.93 15.91 -22.99
N ALA A 168 9.42 17.00 -22.41
CA ALA A 168 9.33 18.32 -23.03
C ALA A 168 10.71 18.93 -23.31
N SER A 169 11.69 18.70 -22.43
CA SER A 169 13.08 19.11 -22.63
C SER A 169 13.82 18.34 -23.74
N GLY A 170 13.19 17.33 -24.34
CA GLY A 170 13.79 16.51 -25.39
C GLY A 170 14.81 15.48 -24.88
N ARG A 171 15.14 15.47 -23.58
CA ARG A 171 16.15 14.57 -23.01
C ARG A 171 15.80 13.10 -23.18
N MET A 172 14.54 12.74 -23.00
CA MET A 172 14.05 11.37 -23.23
C MET A 172 13.89 11.01 -24.71
N LYS A 173 13.73 12.01 -25.60
CA LYS A 173 13.63 11.78 -27.05
C LYS A 173 14.99 11.48 -27.67
N ASN A 174 16.04 12.16 -27.20
CA ASN A 174 17.42 12.00 -27.68
C ASN A 174 18.37 11.59 -26.54
N PRO A 175 18.17 10.42 -25.89
CA PRO A 175 18.95 10.03 -24.71
C PRO A 175 20.45 9.88 -25.02
N GLN A 176 20.82 9.57 -26.27
CA GLN A 176 22.22 9.48 -26.73
C GLN A 176 22.94 10.83 -26.68
N GLN A 177 22.23 11.95 -26.86
CA GLN A 177 22.81 13.29 -26.79
C GLN A 177 22.97 13.79 -25.34
N HIS A 178 22.27 13.16 -24.38
CA HIS A 178 22.23 13.58 -22.97
C HIS A 178 22.80 12.51 -22.02
N GLN A 179 23.77 11.71 -22.48
CA GLN A 179 24.36 10.62 -21.69
C GLN A 179 25.03 11.08 -20.39
N SER A 180 25.59 12.29 -20.36
CA SER A 180 26.16 12.88 -19.14
C SER A 180 25.09 13.12 -18.08
N PHE A 181 23.97 13.73 -18.46
CA PHE A 181 22.81 13.94 -17.59
C PHE A 181 22.32 12.61 -17.00
N PHE A 182 22.06 11.60 -17.84
CA PHE A 182 21.60 10.31 -17.36
C PHE A 182 22.65 9.56 -16.54
N SER A 183 23.95 9.81 -16.75
CA SER A 183 25.01 9.25 -15.91
C SER A 183 25.07 9.90 -14.53
N VAL A 184 24.91 11.22 -14.44
CA VAL A 184 24.81 11.94 -13.17
C VAL A 184 23.56 11.51 -12.41
N VAL A 185 22.41 11.48 -13.09
CA VAL A 185 21.14 11.02 -12.50
C VAL A 185 21.24 9.57 -12.03
N CYS A 186 21.83 8.68 -12.84
CA CYS A 186 22.06 7.28 -12.47
C CYS A 186 22.95 7.16 -11.22
N TRP A 187 24.18 7.66 -11.28
CA TRP A 187 25.15 7.42 -10.21
C TRP A 187 24.86 8.26 -8.97
N GLY A 188 24.44 9.51 -9.14
CA GLY A 188 24.01 10.37 -8.04
C GLY A 188 22.73 9.83 -7.39
N GLY A 189 21.75 9.43 -8.19
CA GLY A 189 20.49 8.89 -7.69
C GLY A 189 20.67 7.55 -6.97
N LEU A 190 21.45 6.63 -7.54
CA LEU A 190 21.74 5.33 -6.89
C LEU A 190 22.56 5.50 -5.62
N SER A 191 23.62 6.32 -5.62
CA SER A 191 24.48 6.48 -4.43
C SER A 191 23.77 7.24 -3.30
N ILE A 192 23.29 8.45 -3.58
CA ILE A 192 22.64 9.31 -2.58
C ILE A 192 21.32 8.70 -2.15
N GLY A 193 20.51 8.22 -3.10
CA GLY A 193 19.20 7.62 -2.79
C GLY A 193 19.33 6.36 -1.94
N LEU A 194 20.29 5.48 -2.25
CA LEU A 194 20.54 4.29 -1.44
C LEU A 194 21.07 4.65 -0.06
N LEU A 195 22.02 5.60 0.04
CA LEU A 195 22.55 6.06 1.32
C LEU A 195 21.45 6.61 2.23
N LEU A 196 20.59 7.48 1.71
CA LEU A 196 19.47 8.04 2.48
C LEU A 196 18.44 6.98 2.84
N SER A 197 18.12 6.06 1.92
CA SER A 197 17.17 4.98 2.21
C SER A 197 17.70 4.05 3.30
N ILE A 198 18.98 3.69 3.24
CA ILE A 198 19.64 2.87 4.27
C ILE A 198 19.67 3.63 5.61
N ALA A 199 20.08 4.90 5.63
CA ALA A 199 20.12 5.71 6.83
C ALA A 199 18.73 5.86 7.48
N GLY A 200 17.71 6.20 6.69
CA GLY A 200 16.33 6.31 7.16
C GLY A 200 15.79 4.99 7.70
N THR A 201 16.15 3.85 7.08
CA THR A 201 15.79 2.51 7.57
C THR A 201 16.49 2.19 8.88
N PHE A 202 17.79 2.46 9.01
CA PHE A 202 18.53 2.25 10.26
C PHE A 202 17.97 3.08 11.41
N ILE A 203 17.62 4.34 11.15
CA ILE A 203 16.94 5.20 12.14
C ILE A 203 15.60 4.58 12.51
N SER A 204 14.81 4.16 11.53
CA SER A 204 13.48 3.58 11.75
C SER A 204 13.51 2.27 12.54
N LEU A 205 14.56 1.45 12.37
CA LEU A 205 14.78 0.20 13.08
C LEU A 205 15.37 0.39 14.47
N HIS A 206 15.85 1.58 14.82
CA HIS A 206 16.43 1.83 16.13
C HIS A 206 15.35 1.71 17.21
N PRO A 207 15.56 0.99 18.33
CA PRO A 207 14.53 0.76 19.36
C PRO A 207 13.85 2.04 19.88
N VAL A 208 14.59 3.17 19.89
CA VAL A 208 14.07 4.49 20.31
C VAL A 208 12.85 4.95 19.50
N THR A 209 12.64 4.45 18.28
CA THR A 209 11.49 4.86 17.45
C THR A 209 10.16 4.35 17.97
N LYS A 210 10.18 3.41 18.92
CA LYS A 210 8.98 2.93 19.61
C LYS A 210 8.48 3.93 20.65
N SER A 211 9.40 4.60 21.36
CA SER A 211 9.08 5.61 22.38
C SER A 211 9.05 7.04 21.81
N ALA A 212 9.83 7.31 20.76
CA ALA A 212 9.96 8.64 20.18
C ALA A 212 9.33 8.73 18.77
N ILE A 213 8.11 9.26 18.71
CA ILE A 213 7.37 9.47 17.45
C ILE A 213 8.15 10.37 16.49
N GLU A 214 8.83 11.40 17.00
CA GLU A 214 9.60 12.36 16.19
C GLU A 214 10.78 11.69 15.49
N VAL A 215 11.54 10.85 16.18
CA VAL A 215 12.66 10.09 15.59
C VAL A 215 12.15 9.12 14.52
N ARG A 216 11.02 8.45 14.79
CA ARG A 216 10.37 7.58 13.80
C ARG A 216 9.96 8.36 12.55
N ALA A 217 9.33 9.52 12.74
CA ALA A 217 8.87 10.36 11.65
C ALA A 217 10.05 10.91 10.82
N GLY A 218 11.15 11.33 11.46
CA GLY A 218 12.37 11.75 10.79
C GLY A 218 13.02 10.63 9.97
N GLY A 219 13.13 9.43 10.55
CA GLY A 219 13.64 8.25 9.84
C GLY A 219 12.82 7.91 8.59
N GLN A 220 11.49 7.89 8.72
CA GLN A 220 10.58 7.68 7.59
C GLN A 220 10.71 8.79 6.53
N THR A 221 10.85 10.05 6.94
CA THR A 221 11.06 11.15 6.01
C THR A 221 12.33 11.01 5.19
N ILE A 222 13.46 10.76 5.86
CA ILE A 222 14.75 10.54 5.18
C ILE A 222 14.63 9.37 4.20
N PHE A 223 13.94 8.30 4.61
CA PHE A 223 13.66 7.16 3.75
C PHE A 223 12.85 7.54 2.50
N TYR A 224 11.74 8.28 2.64
CA TYR A 224 10.92 8.70 1.48
C TYR A 224 11.67 9.62 0.51
N TYR A 225 12.44 10.59 1.01
CA TYR A 225 13.30 11.42 0.15
C TYR A 225 14.38 10.59 -0.55
N GLY A 226 14.97 9.62 0.17
CA GLY A 226 15.88 8.64 -0.38
C GLY A 226 15.25 7.85 -1.54
N GLN A 227 14.00 7.41 -1.39
CA GLN A 227 13.27 6.71 -2.44
C GLN A 227 13.04 7.56 -3.69
N PHE A 228 12.65 8.83 -3.55
CA PHE A 228 12.47 9.70 -4.73
C PHE A 228 13.77 9.91 -5.51
N ILE A 229 14.89 10.10 -4.81
CA ILE A 229 16.22 10.24 -5.40
C ILE A 229 16.66 8.91 -6.04
N LEU A 230 16.40 7.79 -5.37
CA LEU A 230 16.72 6.45 -5.86
C LEU A 230 15.92 6.11 -7.12
N CYS A 231 14.64 6.49 -7.19
CA CYS A 231 13.81 6.37 -8.39
C CYS A 231 14.40 7.14 -9.58
N ALA A 232 14.94 8.35 -9.37
CA ALA A 232 15.68 9.05 -10.42
C ALA A 232 16.93 8.25 -10.84
N GLY A 233 17.65 7.66 -9.89
CA GLY A 233 18.73 6.71 -10.13
C GLY A 233 18.32 5.54 -11.03
N TYR A 234 17.17 4.92 -10.76
CA TYR A 234 16.61 3.84 -11.59
C TYR A 234 16.26 4.29 -13.00
N ILE A 235 15.72 5.50 -13.18
CA ILE A 235 15.48 6.07 -14.51
C ILE A 235 16.80 6.21 -15.27
N GLY A 236 17.83 6.79 -14.65
CA GLY A 236 19.15 6.94 -15.25
C GLY A 236 19.78 5.59 -15.62
N LEU A 237 19.70 4.61 -14.72
CA LEU A 237 20.18 3.25 -14.94
C LEU A 237 19.45 2.59 -16.12
N PHE A 238 18.11 2.67 -16.14
CA PHE A 238 17.30 2.09 -17.20
C PHE A 238 17.62 2.71 -18.56
N VAL A 239 17.73 4.03 -18.66
CA VAL A 239 18.09 4.71 -19.93
C VAL A 239 19.46 4.26 -20.43
N LYS A 240 20.46 4.13 -19.53
CA LYS A 240 21.80 3.66 -19.89
C LYS A 240 21.79 2.20 -20.36
N LEU A 241 21.05 1.33 -19.69
CA LEU A 241 20.90 -0.08 -20.06
C LEU A 241 20.12 -0.22 -21.37
N ALA A 242 19.02 0.51 -21.53
CA ALA A 242 18.20 0.53 -22.73
C ALA A 242 18.96 1.07 -23.96
N SER A 243 20.02 1.86 -23.74
CA SER A 243 20.93 2.28 -24.83
C SER A 243 21.84 1.15 -25.33
N LYS A 244 21.86 -0.03 -24.69
CA LYS A 244 22.68 -1.18 -25.09
C LYS A 244 21.83 -2.22 -25.83
N ALA A 245 22.25 -2.59 -27.04
CA ALA A 245 21.53 -3.54 -27.88
C ALA A 245 21.34 -4.93 -27.23
N TRP A 246 22.34 -5.41 -26.48
CA TRP A 246 22.24 -6.70 -25.79
C TRP A 246 21.14 -6.71 -24.72
N PHE A 247 20.93 -5.58 -24.03
CA PHE A 247 19.92 -5.45 -22.98
C PHE A 247 18.52 -5.46 -23.60
N ILE A 248 18.28 -4.64 -24.61
CA ILE A 248 17.00 -4.65 -25.34
C ILE A 248 16.70 -6.02 -25.94
N LYS A 249 17.70 -6.68 -26.53
CA LYS A 249 17.56 -8.03 -27.07
C LYS A 249 17.19 -9.04 -25.97
N GLY A 250 17.88 -9.00 -24.83
CA GLY A 250 17.66 -9.90 -23.70
C GLY A 250 16.28 -9.76 -23.05
N PHE A 251 15.67 -8.57 -23.09
CA PHE A 251 14.35 -8.30 -22.52
C PHE A 251 13.23 -8.21 -23.58
N SER A 252 13.54 -8.47 -24.85
CA SER A 252 12.57 -8.37 -25.96
C SER A 252 11.39 -9.33 -25.83
N TRP A 253 11.56 -10.46 -25.13
CA TRP A 253 10.50 -11.42 -24.83
C TRP A 253 9.40 -10.87 -23.91
N LEU A 254 9.67 -9.79 -23.14
CA LEU A 254 8.67 -9.09 -22.33
C LEU A 254 7.87 -8.05 -23.13
N ALA A 255 8.30 -7.69 -24.33
CA ALA A 255 7.62 -6.66 -25.13
C ALA A 255 6.12 -6.97 -25.40
N PRO A 256 5.68 -8.23 -25.60
CA PRO A 256 4.27 -8.58 -25.69
C PRO A 256 3.45 -8.19 -24.45
N LEU A 257 4.01 -8.34 -23.24
CA LEU A 257 3.32 -7.96 -22.00
C LEU A 257 3.03 -6.46 -21.96
N GLY A 258 4.01 -5.64 -22.38
CA GLY A 258 3.86 -4.18 -22.41
C GLY A 258 2.83 -3.70 -23.43
N LYS A 259 2.64 -4.44 -24.53
CA LYS A 259 1.60 -4.14 -25.55
C LYS A 259 0.18 -4.45 -25.07
N MET A 260 0.04 -5.27 -24.03
CA MET A 260 -1.24 -5.73 -23.46
C MET A 260 -1.33 -5.39 -21.96
N ALA A 261 -0.79 -4.24 -21.55
CA ALA A 261 -0.65 -3.87 -20.14
C ALA A 261 -1.99 -3.82 -19.38
N LEU A 262 -3.06 -3.28 -19.97
CA LEU A 262 -4.38 -3.21 -19.34
C LEU A 262 -5.04 -4.58 -19.26
N THR A 263 -4.95 -5.38 -20.33
CA THR A 263 -5.42 -6.77 -20.33
C THR A 263 -4.71 -7.58 -19.24
N ASN A 264 -3.38 -7.44 -19.13
CA ASN A 264 -2.58 -8.15 -18.14
C ASN A 264 -2.90 -7.72 -16.72
N TYR A 265 -3.13 -6.42 -16.49
CA TYR A 265 -3.57 -5.91 -15.19
C TYR A 265 -4.91 -6.52 -14.75
N ILE A 266 -5.92 -6.52 -15.63
CA ILE A 266 -7.22 -7.12 -15.33
C ILE A 266 -7.10 -8.64 -15.15
N SER A 267 -6.32 -9.30 -16.01
CA SER A 267 -6.10 -10.75 -15.92
C SER A 267 -5.40 -11.14 -14.62
N HIS A 268 -4.40 -10.38 -14.16
CA HIS A 268 -3.77 -10.60 -12.85
C HIS A 268 -4.80 -10.54 -11.73
N SER A 269 -5.64 -9.50 -11.71
CA SER A 269 -6.70 -9.38 -10.71
C SER A 269 -7.61 -10.60 -10.73
N ILE A 270 -8.14 -10.98 -11.89
CA ILE A 270 -9.04 -12.14 -12.04
C ILE A 270 -8.35 -13.43 -11.59
N ILE A 271 -7.13 -13.70 -12.07
CA ILE A 271 -6.40 -14.94 -11.73
C ILE A 271 -6.12 -15.01 -10.23
N LEU A 272 -5.59 -13.95 -9.64
CA LEU A 272 -5.20 -13.94 -8.24
C LEU A 272 -6.41 -13.97 -7.32
N THR A 273 -7.49 -13.24 -7.61
CA THR A 273 -8.71 -13.33 -6.79
C THR A 273 -9.38 -14.69 -6.95
N THR A 274 -9.28 -15.35 -8.11
CA THR A 274 -9.79 -16.72 -8.30
C THR A 274 -8.98 -17.76 -7.50
N ILE A 275 -7.65 -17.61 -7.42
CA ILE A 275 -6.80 -18.51 -6.62
C ILE A 275 -7.00 -18.28 -5.12
N PHE A 276 -7.03 -17.01 -4.69
CA PHE A 276 -6.99 -16.71 -3.27
C PHE A 276 -8.35 -16.53 -2.62
N TYR A 277 -9.35 -15.96 -3.29
CA TYR A 277 -10.63 -15.68 -2.63
C TYR A 277 -11.53 -16.92 -2.61
N GLY A 278 -12.38 -17.00 -1.57
CA GLY A 278 -13.25 -18.12 -1.26
C GLY A 278 -14.35 -18.41 -2.29
N TYR A 279 -14.64 -17.47 -3.19
CA TYR A 279 -15.61 -17.71 -4.27
C TYR A 279 -15.11 -18.69 -5.34
N ALA A 280 -13.82 -19.08 -5.30
CA ALA A 280 -13.21 -20.06 -6.19
C ALA A 280 -12.33 -21.05 -5.40
N ASP A 281 -11.00 -20.90 -5.40
CA ASP A 281 -10.08 -21.89 -4.80
C ASP A 281 -9.77 -21.61 -3.32
N GLY A 282 -10.12 -20.42 -2.81
CA GLY A 282 -10.17 -20.13 -1.37
C GLY A 282 -8.84 -20.20 -0.62
N MET A 283 -7.70 -20.08 -1.30
CA MET A 283 -6.37 -20.26 -0.70
C MET A 283 -5.88 -19.06 0.15
N PHE A 284 -6.77 -18.13 0.53
CA PHE A 284 -6.43 -16.95 1.32
C PHE A 284 -5.79 -17.36 2.65
N GLY A 285 -4.61 -16.80 2.97
CA GLY A 285 -3.87 -17.11 4.19
C GLY A 285 -3.21 -18.49 4.25
N GLN A 286 -3.44 -19.38 3.26
CA GLN A 286 -3.00 -20.78 3.32
C GLN A 286 -1.62 -21.01 2.66
N ILE A 287 -1.22 -20.15 1.74
CA ILE A 287 0.03 -20.30 0.97
C ILE A 287 1.14 -19.45 1.59
N ALA A 288 2.27 -20.07 1.91
CA ALA A 288 3.45 -19.38 2.41
C ALA A 288 4.02 -18.40 1.38
N ARG A 289 4.62 -17.29 1.83
CA ARG A 289 5.16 -16.22 0.97
C ARG A 289 6.09 -16.71 -0.14
N GLY A 290 6.95 -17.69 0.14
CA GLY A 290 7.86 -18.27 -0.85
C GLY A 290 7.13 -19.00 -1.99
N GLN A 291 6.05 -19.72 -1.68
CA GLN A 291 5.23 -20.40 -2.68
C GLN A 291 4.40 -19.40 -3.49
N GLN A 292 3.92 -18.30 -2.88
CA GLN A 292 3.26 -17.21 -3.60
C GLN A 292 4.15 -16.63 -4.71
N MET A 293 5.47 -16.50 -4.48
CA MET A 293 6.40 -16.03 -5.51
C MET A 293 6.48 -16.99 -6.71
N LEU A 294 6.38 -18.30 -6.48
CA LEU A 294 6.34 -19.28 -7.57
C LEU A 294 5.07 -19.15 -8.41
N ILE A 295 3.92 -18.90 -7.77
CA ILE A 295 2.66 -18.63 -8.46
C ILE A 295 2.80 -17.38 -9.35
N VAL A 296 3.39 -16.29 -8.84
CA VAL A 296 3.62 -15.06 -9.62
C VAL A 296 4.48 -15.34 -10.85
N VAL A 297 5.60 -16.07 -10.69
CA VAL A 297 6.47 -16.43 -11.81
C VAL A 297 5.73 -17.28 -12.84
N ALA A 298 4.93 -18.26 -12.39
CA ALA A 298 4.13 -19.11 -13.27
C ALA A 298 3.08 -18.29 -14.06
N VAL A 299 2.38 -17.37 -13.39
CA VAL A 299 1.38 -16.50 -14.01
C VAL A 299 2.03 -15.57 -15.04
N ILE A 300 3.16 -14.93 -14.71
CA ILE A 300 3.89 -14.07 -15.65
C ILE A 300 4.34 -14.87 -16.88
N PHE A 301 4.89 -16.06 -16.69
CA PHE A 301 5.32 -16.91 -17.81
C PHE A 301 4.14 -17.30 -18.70
N ALA A 302 3.02 -17.74 -18.12
CA ALA A 302 1.80 -18.05 -18.85
C ALA A 302 1.27 -16.83 -19.62
N GLN A 303 1.28 -15.64 -19.01
CA GLN A 303 0.87 -14.41 -19.66
C GLN A 303 1.77 -14.01 -20.82
N VAL A 304 3.09 -14.19 -20.70
CA VAL A 304 4.02 -13.93 -21.81
C VAL A 304 3.69 -14.81 -23.00
N VAL A 305 3.47 -16.10 -22.77
CA VAL A 305 3.09 -17.05 -23.82
C VAL A 305 1.76 -16.64 -24.45
N PHE A 306 0.76 -16.35 -23.62
CA PHE A 306 -0.55 -15.89 -24.07
C PHE A 306 -0.46 -14.61 -24.91
N CYS A 307 0.18 -13.55 -24.41
CA CYS A 307 0.35 -12.30 -25.14
C CYS A 307 1.11 -12.49 -26.45
N THR A 308 2.15 -13.32 -26.45
CA THR A 308 2.94 -13.61 -27.66
C THR A 308 2.10 -14.31 -28.71
N LEU A 309 1.29 -15.28 -28.33
CA LEU A 309 0.39 -15.99 -29.25
C LEU A 309 -0.76 -15.10 -29.72
N TRP A 310 -1.36 -14.34 -28.80
CA TRP A 310 -2.47 -13.42 -29.10
C TRP A 310 -2.07 -12.36 -30.13
N LEU A 311 -0.92 -11.72 -29.93
CA LEU A 311 -0.44 -10.65 -30.81
C LEU A 311 0.04 -11.12 -32.18
N LYS A 312 0.10 -12.44 -32.43
CA LYS A 312 0.28 -12.98 -33.80
C LYS A 312 -0.97 -12.78 -34.66
N PHE A 313 -2.15 -12.75 -34.04
CA PHE A 313 -3.44 -12.70 -34.73
C PHE A 313 -4.14 -11.34 -34.55
N PHE A 314 -3.91 -10.67 -33.43
CA PHE A 314 -4.61 -9.45 -33.03
C PHE A 314 -3.67 -8.27 -32.79
N ARG A 315 -4.16 -7.05 -33.06
CA ARG A 315 -3.37 -5.80 -32.97
C ARG A 315 -3.24 -5.28 -31.54
N PHE A 316 -4.23 -5.57 -30.70
CA PHE A 316 -4.36 -5.09 -29.33
C PHE A 316 -4.82 -6.24 -28.43
N GLY A 317 -4.61 -6.11 -27.12
CA GLY A 317 -5.30 -6.98 -26.16
C GLY A 317 -6.80 -6.66 -26.10
N PRO A 318 -7.63 -7.60 -25.60
CA PRO A 318 -9.07 -7.43 -25.49
C PRO A 318 -9.48 -6.15 -24.75
N SER A 319 -8.84 -5.88 -23.60
CA SER A 319 -9.18 -4.72 -22.77
C SER A 319 -8.70 -3.42 -23.39
N GLU A 320 -7.54 -3.40 -24.04
CA GLU A 320 -7.05 -2.24 -24.79
C GLU A 320 -7.97 -1.91 -25.97
N TRP A 321 -8.45 -2.94 -26.68
CA TRP A 321 -9.39 -2.77 -27.77
C TRP A 321 -10.72 -2.19 -27.29
N LEU A 322 -11.27 -2.72 -26.19
CA LEU A 322 -12.49 -2.20 -25.58
C LEU A 322 -12.31 -0.74 -25.15
N TRP A 323 -11.23 -0.44 -24.43
CA TRP A 323 -10.92 0.91 -23.97
C TRP A 323 -10.83 1.90 -25.13
N ARG A 324 -10.06 1.58 -26.18
CA ARG A 324 -9.94 2.45 -27.36
C ARG A 324 -11.25 2.61 -28.11
N SER A 325 -12.05 1.55 -28.23
CA SER A 325 -13.32 1.60 -28.92
C SER A 325 -14.33 2.49 -28.19
N ILE A 326 -14.29 2.49 -26.85
CA ILE A 326 -15.07 3.40 -26.01
C ILE A 326 -14.53 4.84 -26.14
N THR A 327 -13.22 5.07 -26.00
CA THR A 327 -12.64 6.42 -26.06
C THR A 327 -12.94 7.13 -27.38
N TYR A 328 -12.86 6.41 -28.50
CA TYR A 328 -13.13 6.98 -29.82
C TYR A 328 -14.57 6.79 -30.28
N MET A 329 -15.42 6.16 -29.46
CA MET A 329 -16.81 5.81 -29.79
C MET A 329 -16.94 5.09 -31.15
N LYS A 330 -15.94 4.29 -31.52
CA LYS A 330 -15.84 3.58 -32.80
C LYS A 330 -15.13 2.25 -32.62
N SER A 331 -15.73 1.18 -33.11
CA SER A 331 -15.13 -0.16 -33.10
C SER A 331 -13.81 -0.18 -33.88
N GLN A 332 -12.71 -0.47 -33.18
CA GLN A 332 -11.39 -0.53 -33.80
C GLN A 332 -11.16 -1.88 -34.49
N PRO A 333 -10.40 -1.95 -35.61
CA PRO A 333 -10.06 -3.23 -36.23
C PRO A 333 -9.14 -4.04 -35.31
N LEU A 334 -9.65 -5.17 -34.80
CA LEU A 334 -8.94 -6.00 -33.82
C LEU A 334 -7.97 -7.00 -34.47
N ARG A 335 -8.38 -7.64 -35.58
CA ARG A 335 -7.58 -8.64 -36.29
C ARG A 335 -6.51 -7.97 -37.13
N LEU A 336 -5.31 -8.56 -37.21
CA LEU A 336 -4.36 -8.18 -38.25
C LEU A 336 -4.95 -8.56 -39.61
N GLU A 337 -5.13 -7.58 -40.50
CA GLU A 337 -5.35 -7.87 -41.91
C GLU A 337 -4.10 -8.58 -42.42
N GLN A 338 -4.23 -9.87 -42.75
CA GLN A 338 -3.22 -10.54 -43.57
C GLN A 338 -3.22 -9.79 -44.90
N LYS A 339 -2.15 -9.03 -45.17
CA LYS A 339 -1.85 -8.66 -46.55
C LYS A 339 -1.78 -9.97 -47.34
N LEU A 340 -2.82 -10.27 -48.11
CA LEU A 340 -2.72 -11.27 -49.16
C LEU A 340 -1.59 -10.79 -50.07
N ASN A 341 -0.42 -11.40 -49.93
CA ASN A 341 0.56 -11.41 -51.00
C ASN A 341 -0.01 -12.28 -52.12
N THR A 342 -1.06 -11.82 -52.79
CA THR A 342 -1.35 -12.23 -54.16
C THR A 342 -0.36 -11.51 -55.08
N SER A 343 0.90 -11.91 -54.96
CA SER A 343 1.79 -12.00 -56.12
C SER A 343 1.36 -13.25 -56.88
N ILE A 344 0.18 -13.17 -57.52
CA ILE A 344 -0.09 -14.05 -58.65
C ILE A 344 0.65 -13.39 -59.80
N ALA A 345 1.83 -13.95 -60.08
CA ALA A 345 2.48 -13.82 -61.35
C ALA A 345 1.48 -14.23 -62.45
N SER A 346 1.20 -13.31 -63.35
CA SER A 346 0.81 -13.59 -64.74
C SER A 346 1.20 -12.40 -65.59
#